data_AF-A0AAW7CKU5-F1
#
_entry.id   AF-A0AAW7CKU5-F1
#
_cell.length_a   1.000
_cell.length_b   1.000
_cell.length_c   1.000
_cell.angle_alpha   90.00
_cell.angle_beta   90.00
_cell.angle_gamma   90.00
#
_symmetry.space_group_name_H-M   'P 1'
#
loop_
_entity.id
_entity.type
_entity.pdbx_description
1 polymer ?
#
loop_
_entity_poly.entity_id
_entity_poly.type
_entity_poly.pdbx_seq_one_letter_code
_entity_poly.pdbx_strand_id
1 'polypeptide(L)'
;MFKLFSKKAAVEELVAPMSGKVVQIEDVPDEVFSRKMIGDGIAIEPDEGVVVSPVDGEVVQFFPTKHAVGLKTKSGLEILIHIGMETVALNGEGFEGFVQQGDRVKAGDKLVTFNLEQIRERAESIISPVVVTNFDAVDTLSKTAETSVKRGKSVLLTVKMK
;
A
#
# COMPACT_ATOMS: atom_id res chain seq x y z
N MET A 1 -21.69 -35.67 -16.40
CA MET A 1 -20.57 -35.00 -17.09
C MET A 1 -20.54 -33.54 -16.66
N PHE A 2 -19.85 -33.22 -15.56
CA PHE A 2 -19.55 -31.85 -15.14
C PHE A 2 -18.11 -31.87 -14.61
N LYS A 3 -17.16 -31.41 -15.42
CA LYS A 3 -15.79 -31.16 -14.95
C LYS A 3 -15.87 -29.91 -14.09
N LEU A 4 -15.88 -30.12 -12.77
CA LEU A 4 -15.71 -29.08 -11.78
C LEU A 4 -14.26 -28.56 -11.92
N PHE A 5 -14.06 -27.50 -12.69
CA PHE A 5 -12.79 -26.79 -12.70
C PHE A 5 -12.64 -26.11 -11.34
N SER A 6 -11.93 -26.75 -10.42
CA SER A 6 -11.48 -26.10 -9.18
C SER A 6 -10.57 -24.94 -9.58
N LYS A 7 -11.10 -23.72 -9.54
CA LYS A 7 -10.31 -22.50 -9.68
C LYS A 7 -9.41 -22.46 -8.46
N LYS A 8 -8.13 -22.77 -8.62
CA LYS A 8 -7.15 -22.67 -7.53
C LYS A 8 -7.18 -21.21 -7.04
N ALA A 9 -7.53 -21.00 -5.78
CA ALA A 9 -7.58 -19.67 -5.19
C ALA A 9 -6.25 -18.94 -5.43
N ALA A 10 -6.31 -17.71 -5.94
CA ALA A 10 -5.12 -16.91 -6.22
C ALA A 10 -4.52 -16.46 -4.89
N VAL A 11 -3.26 -16.84 -4.65
CA VAL A 11 -2.44 -16.32 -3.55
C VAL A 11 -1.50 -15.30 -4.14
N GLU A 12 -1.49 -14.11 -3.55
CA GLU A 12 -0.69 -12.96 -3.97
C GLU A 12 0.19 -12.49 -2.82
N GLU A 13 1.44 -12.22 -3.14
CA GLU A 13 2.39 -11.59 -2.24
C GLU A 13 2.56 -10.14 -2.63
N LEU A 14 2.41 -9.25 -1.65
CA LEU A 14 2.65 -7.83 -1.79
C LEU A 14 4.02 -7.56 -1.21
N VAL A 15 4.96 -7.10 -2.03
CA VAL A 15 6.26 -6.65 -1.51
C VAL A 15 6.10 -5.29 -0.82
N ALA A 16 7.00 -4.95 0.10
CA ALA A 16 6.94 -3.67 0.78
C ALA A 16 7.07 -2.51 -0.23
N PRO A 17 6.17 -1.51 -0.23
CA PRO A 17 6.27 -0.37 -1.13
C PRO A 17 7.31 0.65 -0.64
N MET A 18 7.74 0.57 0.62
CA MET A 18 8.73 1.46 1.24
C MET A 18 9.72 0.63 2.06
N SER A 19 10.90 1.19 2.29
CA SER A 19 11.83 0.66 3.29
C SER A 19 11.56 1.34 4.62
N GLY A 20 11.69 0.63 5.73
CA GLY A 20 11.47 1.20 7.05
C GLY A 20 10.99 0.21 8.09
N LYS A 21 10.46 0.74 9.19
CA LYS A 21 9.97 -0.04 10.32
C LYS A 21 8.51 -0.43 10.07
N VAL A 22 8.18 -1.68 10.38
CA VAL A 22 6.81 -2.18 10.34
C VAL A 22 6.04 -1.68 11.55
N VAL A 23 4.82 -1.20 11.31
CA VAL A 23 3.87 -0.72 12.32
C VAL A 23 2.56 -1.49 12.14
N GLN A 24 1.99 -2.00 13.24
CA GLN A 24 0.70 -2.68 13.16
C GLN A 24 -0.37 -1.67 12.73
N ILE A 25 -1.38 -2.12 11.99
CA ILE A 25 -2.41 -1.19 11.53
C ILE A 25 -3.15 -0.56 12.71
N GLU A 26 -3.30 -1.32 13.80
CA GLU A 26 -3.90 -0.90 15.07
C GLU A 26 -3.12 0.22 15.78
N ASP A 27 -1.82 0.38 15.48
CA ASP A 27 -0.94 1.41 16.07
C ASP A 27 -0.83 2.69 15.20
N VAL A 28 -1.54 2.74 14.06
CA VAL A 28 -1.58 3.93 13.21
C VAL A 28 -2.34 5.06 13.93
N PRO A 29 -1.82 6.29 14.01
CA PRO A 29 -2.45 7.40 14.73
C PRO A 29 -3.59 8.05 13.91
N ASP A 30 -4.50 7.24 13.39
CA ASP A 30 -5.69 7.65 12.64
C ASP A 30 -6.78 6.58 12.81
N GLU A 31 -8.00 6.98 13.15
CA GLU A 31 -9.09 6.04 13.45
C GLU A 31 -9.61 5.28 12.22
N VAL A 32 -9.54 5.88 11.03
CA VAL A 32 -9.97 5.25 9.77
C VAL A 32 -9.09 4.04 9.47
N PHE A 33 -7.79 4.14 9.71
CA PHE A 33 -6.83 3.05 9.53
C PHE A 33 -6.80 2.10 10.74
N SER A 34 -6.63 2.60 11.95
CA SER A 34 -6.48 1.76 13.16
C SER A 34 -7.70 0.90 13.48
N ARG A 35 -8.89 1.37 13.10
CA ARG A 35 -10.14 0.58 13.20
C ARG A 35 -10.49 -0.16 11.92
N LYS A 36 -9.60 -0.18 10.92
CA LYS A 36 -9.76 -0.90 9.65
C LYS A 36 -11.03 -0.54 8.88
N MET A 37 -11.47 0.72 8.99
CA MET A 37 -12.73 1.17 8.39
C MET A 37 -12.69 1.15 6.86
N ILE A 38 -11.52 1.38 6.27
CA ILE A 38 -11.29 1.38 4.82
C ILE A 38 -10.71 0.06 4.30
N GLY A 39 -10.24 -0.82 5.19
CA GLY A 39 -9.55 -2.05 4.84
C GLY A 39 -8.61 -2.54 5.95
N ASP A 40 -8.11 -3.78 5.81
CA ASP A 40 -7.06 -4.33 6.69
C ASP A 40 -5.72 -4.37 5.96
N GLY A 41 -4.64 -4.28 6.72
CA GLY A 41 -3.29 -4.26 6.20
C GLY A 41 -2.27 -4.00 7.29
N ILE A 42 -1.23 -3.25 6.93
CA ILE A 42 -0.10 -2.95 7.80
C ILE A 42 0.48 -1.59 7.42
N ALA A 43 1.17 -0.93 8.33
CA ALA A 43 1.79 0.35 8.05
C ALA A 43 3.33 0.26 8.09
N ILE A 44 3.97 1.22 7.45
CA ILE A 44 5.43 1.39 7.45
C ILE A 44 5.74 2.79 7.94
N GLU A 45 6.65 2.91 8.90
CA GLU A 45 7.34 4.18 9.20
C GLU A 45 8.59 4.24 8.30
N PRO A 46 8.59 5.08 7.24
CA PRO A 46 9.60 5.03 6.20
C PRO A 46 10.94 5.63 6.67
N ASP A 47 12.05 5.02 6.24
CA ASP A 47 13.41 5.54 6.45
C ASP A 47 13.90 6.41 5.28
N GLU A 48 13.21 6.33 4.14
CA GLU A 48 13.54 7.06 2.91
C GLU A 48 12.28 7.47 2.14
N GLY A 49 12.40 8.54 1.35
CA GLY A 49 11.30 9.18 0.63
C GLY A 49 10.94 8.53 -0.71
N VAL A 50 10.82 7.20 -0.78
CA VAL A 50 10.55 6.48 -2.05
C VAL A 50 9.47 5.44 -1.87
N VAL A 51 8.46 5.48 -2.75
CA VAL A 51 7.36 4.54 -2.82
C VAL A 51 7.42 3.79 -4.16
N VAL A 52 7.42 2.46 -4.09
CA VAL A 52 7.34 1.57 -5.25
C VAL A 52 6.05 0.78 -5.24
N SER A 53 5.68 0.20 -6.38
CA SER A 53 4.53 -0.69 -6.45
C SER A 53 4.79 -1.96 -5.63
N PRO A 54 3.87 -2.38 -4.75
CA PRO A 54 3.94 -3.64 -4.03
C PRO A 54 3.56 -4.84 -4.91
N VAL A 55 2.99 -4.61 -6.10
CA VAL A 55 2.37 -5.64 -6.94
C VAL A 55 2.52 -5.33 -8.43
N ASP A 56 2.27 -6.34 -9.25
CA ASP A 56 1.94 -6.16 -10.65
C ASP A 56 0.46 -5.78 -10.79
N GLY A 57 0.16 -4.67 -11.46
CA GLY A 57 -1.22 -4.18 -11.53
C GLY A 57 -1.41 -2.91 -12.36
N GLU A 58 -2.52 -2.24 -12.10
CA GLU A 58 -2.91 -0.98 -12.69
C GLU A 58 -3.11 0.08 -11.61
N VAL A 59 -2.69 1.31 -11.89
CA VAL A 59 -2.95 2.46 -11.04
C VAL A 59 -4.40 2.89 -11.25
N VAL A 60 -5.29 2.47 -10.35
CA VAL A 60 -6.73 2.79 -10.44
C VAL A 60 -7.08 4.15 -9.86
N GLN A 61 -6.24 4.67 -8.95
CA GLN A 61 -6.40 5.99 -8.38
C GLN A 61 -5.04 6.61 -8.09
N PHE A 62 -4.83 7.84 -8.54
CA PHE A 62 -3.67 8.63 -8.13
C PHE A 62 -4.11 10.02 -7.71
N PHE A 63 -3.96 10.32 -6.41
CA PHE A 63 -4.55 11.51 -5.83
C PHE A 63 -3.87 12.79 -6.37
N PRO A 64 -4.61 13.91 -6.53
CA PRO A 64 -4.03 15.15 -7.06
C PRO A 64 -2.82 15.65 -6.25
N THR A 65 -2.87 15.51 -4.93
CA THR A 65 -1.78 15.88 -4.00
C THR A 65 -0.71 14.79 -3.83
N LYS A 66 -0.79 13.69 -4.60
CA LYS A 66 0.25 12.64 -4.73
C LYS A 66 0.60 11.85 -3.46
N HIS A 67 -0.06 12.13 -2.33
CA HIS A 67 0.12 11.45 -1.05
C HIS A 67 -0.43 10.02 -0.99
N ALA A 68 -1.24 9.60 -1.96
CA ALA A 68 -1.84 8.27 -1.96
C ALA A 68 -1.96 7.69 -3.38
N VAL A 69 -1.84 6.36 -3.44
CA VAL A 69 -1.94 5.57 -4.68
C VAL A 69 -2.84 4.36 -4.45
N GLY A 70 -3.87 4.23 -5.26
CA GLY A 70 -4.73 3.05 -5.35
C GLY A 70 -4.29 2.17 -6.52
N LEU A 71 -4.09 0.88 -6.25
CA LEU A 71 -3.66 -0.13 -7.21
C LEU A 71 -4.66 -1.27 -7.29
N LYS A 72 -4.78 -1.88 -8.47
CA LYS A 72 -5.58 -3.09 -8.66
C LYS A 72 -4.78 -4.16 -9.40
N THR A 73 -4.74 -5.36 -8.83
CA THR A 73 -4.07 -6.50 -9.47
C THR A 73 -4.98 -7.18 -10.49
N LYS A 74 -4.42 -8.09 -11.30
CA LYS A 74 -5.21 -8.86 -12.27
C LYS A 74 -6.23 -9.80 -11.64
N SER A 75 -6.05 -10.17 -10.37
CA SER A 75 -7.03 -11.00 -9.65
C SER A 75 -8.23 -10.17 -9.16
N GLY A 76 -8.10 -8.84 -9.19
CA GLY A 76 -9.08 -7.91 -8.65
C GLY A 76 -8.79 -7.46 -7.22
N LEU A 77 -7.65 -7.83 -6.61
CA LEU A 77 -7.23 -7.28 -5.32
C LEU A 77 -7.00 -5.76 -5.42
N GLU A 78 -7.58 -4.99 -4.50
CA GLU A 78 -7.46 -3.53 -4.46
C GLU A 78 -6.63 -3.10 -3.25
N ILE A 79 -5.62 -2.27 -3.51
CA ILE A 79 -4.59 -1.89 -2.54
C ILE A 79 -4.51 -0.37 -2.49
N LEU A 80 -4.50 0.19 -1.29
CA LEU A 80 -4.26 1.60 -1.05
C LEU A 80 -2.94 1.77 -0.30
N ILE A 81 -2.06 2.62 -0.85
CA ILE A 81 -0.85 3.11 -0.18
C ILE A 81 -1.12 4.57 0.19
N HIS A 82 -1.09 4.89 1.48
CA HIS A 82 -1.28 6.24 1.99
C HIS A 82 0.01 6.72 2.67
N ILE A 83 0.59 7.82 2.22
CA ILE A 83 1.91 8.31 2.66
C ILE A 83 1.71 9.34 3.78
N GLY A 84 2.06 8.98 5.02
CA GLY A 84 1.88 9.82 6.20
C GLY A 84 0.41 10.12 6.54
N MET A 85 0.16 10.81 7.65
CA MET A 85 -1.18 11.22 8.11
C MET A 85 -1.39 12.73 7.89
N GLU A 86 -2.60 13.11 7.48
CA GLU A 86 -2.98 14.48 7.11
C GLU A 86 -2.10 15.14 6.02
N THR A 87 -1.36 14.35 5.26
CA THR A 87 -0.46 14.83 4.19
C THR A 87 -1.19 15.42 2.98
N VAL A 88 -2.50 15.16 2.86
CA VAL A 88 -3.36 15.83 1.88
C VAL A 88 -3.34 17.36 2.05
N ALA A 89 -3.22 17.85 3.28
CA ALA A 89 -3.19 19.29 3.60
C ALA A 89 -1.92 19.99 3.07
N LEU A 90 -0.88 19.23 2.71
CA LEU A 90 0.35 19.75 2.12
C LEU A 90 0.19 20.13 0.64
N ASN A 91 -0.99 19.89 0.03
CA ASN A 91 -1.30 20.29 -1.35
C ASN A 91 -0.28 19.78 -2.40
N GLY A 92 0.34 18.62 -2.14
CA GLY A 92 1.36 18.02 -3.01
C GLY A 92 2.77 18.59 -2.83
N GLU A 93 2.97 19.55 -1.93
CA GLU A 93 4.30 20.03 -1.59
C GLU A 93 5.14 18.92 -0.97
N GLY A 94 6.35 18.74 -1.50
CA GLY A 94 7.25 17.68 -1.06
C GLY A 94 6.98 16.32 -1.70
N PHE A 95 6.04 16.19 -2.64
CA PHE A 95 5.78 14.96 -3.39
C PHE A 95 6.10 15.12 -4.88
N GLU A 96 6.62 14.07 -5.50
CA GLU A 96 6.83 13.95 -6.94
C GLU A 96 6.26 12.62 -7.42
N GLY A 97 5.37 12.66 -8.40
CA GLY A 97 4.71 11.47 -8.97
C GLY A 97 5.39 11.00 -10.26
N PHE A 98 5.51 9.68 -10.42
CA PHE A 98 6.14 9.03 -11.58
C PHE A 98 5.16 8.19 -12.41
N VAL A 99 3.90 8.18 -12.02
CA VAL A 99 2.80 7.44 -12.66
C VAL A 99 1.57 8.33 -12.78
N GLN A 100 0.60 7.87 -13.55
CA GLN A 100 -0.73 8.45 -13.66
C GLN A 100 -1.80 7.34 -13.59
N GLN A 101 -3.06 7.74 -13.40
CA GLN A 101 -4.18 6.81 -13.43
C GLN A 101 -4.25 6.09 -14.78
N GLY A 102 -4.48 4.77 -14.75
CA GLY A 102 -4.52 3.89 -15.91
C GLY A 102 -3.17 3.29 -16.30
N ASP A 103 -2.07 3.74 -15.69
CA ASP A 103 -0.75 3.15 -15.95
C ASP A 103 -0.68 1.72 -15.42
N ARG A 104 0.03 0.87 -16.16
CA ARG A 104 0.39 -0.48 -15.71
C ARG A 104 1.74 -0.45 -15.02
N VAL A 105 1.83 -1.08 -13.86
CA VAL A 105 3.04 -1.13 -13.04
C VAL A 105 3.38 -2.58 -12.69
N LYS A 106 4.67 -2.81 -12.43
CA LYS A 106 5.20 -4.05 -11.86
C LYS A 106 5.66 -3.83 -10.44
N ALA A 107 5.73 -4.89 -9.66
CA ALA A 107 6.31 -4.84 -8.32
C ALA A 107 7.72 -4.24 -8.38
N GLY A 108 7.97 -3.21 -7.57
CA GLY A 108 9.23 -2.47 -7.55
C GLY A 108 9.30 -1.24 -8.48
N ASP A 109 8.34 -1.03 -9.38
CA ASP A 109 8.28 0.19 -10.20
C ASP A 109 8.05 1.41 -9.31
N LYS A 110 8.77 2.51 -9.57
CA LYS A 110 8.66 3.74 -8.79
C LYS A 110 7.31 4.42 -9.03
N LEU A 111 6.59 4.75 -7.96
CA LEU A 111 5.28 5.41 -8.01
C LEU A 111 5.39 6.89 -7.64
N VAL A 112 5.98 7.15 -6.46
CA VAL A 112 6.05 8.47 -5.85
C VAL A 112 7.38 8.59 -5.11
N THR A 113 7.99 9.77 -5.13
CA THR A 113 9.02 10.14 -4.15
C THR A 113 8.54 11.32 -3.33
N PHE A 114 9.05 11.45 -2.12
CA PHE A 114 8.70 12.55 -1.24
C PHE A 114 9.89 13.00 -0.40
N ASN A 115 9.88 14.26 0.05
CA ASN A 115 10.89 14.78 0.97
C ASN A 115 10.53 14.38 2.40
N LEU A 116 11.13 13.29 2.89
CA LEU A 116 10.82 12.73 4.21
C LEU A 116 10.97 13.74 5.35
N GLU A 117 12.00 14.60 5.32
CA GLU A 117 12.19 15.62 6.36
C GLU A 117 11.07 16.67 6.33
N GLN A 118 10.73 17.15 5.14
CA GLN A 118 9.64 18.13 4.98
C GLN A 118 8.28 17.55 5.42
N ILE A 119 8.02 16.28 5.11
CA ILE A 119 6.79 15.60 5.56
C ILE A 119 6.82 15.44 7.08
N ARG A 120 7.95 15.03 7.66
CA ARG A 120 8.08 14.86 9.13
C ARG A 120 7.83 16.15 9.90
N GLU A 121 8.20 17.30 9.35
CA GLU A 121 7.99 18.61 9.99
C GLU A 121 6.55 19.13 9.91
N ARG A 122 5.77 18.68 8.91
CA ARG A 122 4.49 19.31 8.54
C ARG A 122 3.28 18.39 8.61
N ALA A 123 3.49 17.08 8.55
CA ALA A 123 2.46 16.07 8.70
C ALA A 123 2.28 15.68 10.16
N GLU A 124 1.11 15.15 10.52
CA GLU A 124 0.88 14.63 11.87
C GLU A 124 1.71 13.36 12.14
N SER A 125 1.97 12.58 11.10
CA SER A 125 2.83 11.40 11.17
C SER A 125 3.37 11.03 9.80
N ILE A 126 4.55 10.40 9.76
CA ILE A 126 5.11 9.77 8.55
C ILE A 126 4.69 8.30 8.41
N ILE A 127 4.01 7.73 9.41
CA ILE A 127 3.49 6.36 9.35
C ILE A 127 2.54 6.25 8.16
N SER A 128 2.84 5.29 7.29
CA SER A 128 2.23 5.15 5.98
C SER A 128 1.52 3.80 5.84
N PRO A 129 0.17 3.77 5.91
CA PRO A 129 -0.61 2.56 5.74
C PRO A 129 -0.53 1.95 4.33
N VAL A 130 -0.51 0.62 4.28
CA VAL A 130 -0.66 -0.20 3.08
C VAL A 130 -1.79 -1.20 3.35
N VAL A 131 -2.95 -0.94 2.77
CA VAL A 131 -4.19 -1.66 3.10
C VAL A 131 -4.85 -2.28 1.87
N VAL A 132 -5.53 -3.41 2.10
CA VAL A 132 -6.42 -4.03 1.12
C VAL A 132 -7.83 -3.50 1.35
N THR A 133 -8.39 -2.82 0.35
CA THR A 133 -9.66 -2.08 0.50
C THR A 133 -10.89 -2.91 0.18
N ASN A 134 -10.76 -3.97 -0.62
CA ASN A 134 -11.88 -4.85 -0.98
C ASN A 134 -11.85 -6.18 -0.20
N PHE A 135 -11.77 -6.07 1.13
CA PHE A 135 -11.59 -7.22 2.03
C PHE A 135 -12.68 -8.29 1.93
N ASP A 136 -13.89 -7.94 1.47
CA ASP A 136 -14.95 -8.91 1.19
C ASP A 136 -14.58 -9.97 0.15
N ALA A 137 -13.64 -9.66 -0.77
CA ALA A 137 -13.12 -10.58 -1.78
C ALA A 137 -11.94 -11.42 -1.26
N VAL A 138 -11.46 -11.17 -0.04
CA VAL A 138 -10.29 -11.82 0.57
C VAL A 138 -10.73 -12.97 1.46
N ASP A 139 -10.17 -14.16 1.24
CA ASP A 139 -10.34 -15.35 2.08
C ASP A 139 -9.39 -15.29 3.30
N THR A 140 -8.14 -14.89 3.08
CA THR A 140 -7.15 -14.76 4.15
C THR A 140 -6.15 -13.66 3.86
N LEU A 141 -5.78 -12.88 4.88
CA LEU A 141 -4.72 -11.89 4.83
C LEU A 141 -3.71 -12.19 5.96
N SER A 142 -2.48 -12.47 5.58
CA SER A 142 -1.36 -12.67 6.50
C SER A 142 -0.41 -11.48 6.42
N LYS A 143 -0.05 -10.93 7.58
CA LYS A 143 0.87 -9.80 7.72
C LYS A 143 2.28 -10.33 7.98
N THR A 144 3.30 -9.61 7.52
CA THR A 144 4.69 -9.94 7.86
C THR A 144 4.91 -9.90 9.38
N ALA A 145 5.79 -10.77 9.88
CA ALA A 145 6.27 -10.76 11.26
C ALA A 145 7.61 -10.01 11.41
N GLU A 146 8.17 -9.52 10.30
CA GLU A 146 9.38 -8.70 10.32
C GLU A 146 9.11 -7.36 11.01
N THR A 147 10.08 -6.84 11.75
CA THR A 147 10.00 -5.51 12.38
C THR A 147 10.50 -4.39 11.46
N SER A 148 11.18 -4.75 10.37
CA SER A 148 11.63 -3.83 9.32
C SER A 148 11.61 -4.52 7.97
N VAL A 149 11.40 -3.73 6.92
CA VAL A 149 11.23 -4.22 5.54
C VAL A 149 12.06 -3.41 4.56
N LYS A 150 12.39 -4.02 3.42
CA LYS A 150 13.05 -3.35 2.29
C LYS A 150 12.12 -3.23 1.10
N ARG A 151 12.00 -2.02 0.55
CA ARG A 151 11.11 -1.75 -0.60
C ARG A 151 11.40 -2.71 -1.77
N GLY A 152 10.35 -3.20 -2.40
CA GLY A 152 10.42 -4.09 -3.56
C GLY A 152 11.05 -5.47 -3.28
N LYS A 153 11.33 -5.82 -2.01
CA LYS A 153 12.03 -7.06 -1.65
C LYS A 153 11.32 -7.86 -0.55
N SER A 154 11.15 -7.27 0.63
CA SER A 154 10.48 -7.96 1.74
C SER A 154 9.02 -8.19 1.38
N VAL A 155 8.48 -9.38 1.69
CA VAL A 155 7.05 -9.63 1.61
C VAL A 155 6.37 -8.93 2.79
N LEU A 156 5.43 -8.04 2.49
CA LEU A 156 4.70 -7.25 3.47
C LEU A 156 3.37 -7.92 3.85
N LEU A 157 2.62 -8.38 2.84
CA LEU A 157 1.34 -9.07 3.00
C LEU A 157 1.29 -10.30 2.07
N THR A 158 0.66 -11.38 2.54
CA THR A 158 0.25 -12.51 1.71
C THR A 158 -1.27 -12.60 1.75
N VAL A 159 -1.90 -12.49 0.59
CA VAL A 159 -3.36 -12.41 0.46
C VAL A 159 -3.86 -13.59 -0.37
N LYS A 160 -4.86 -14.29 0.13
CA LYS A 160 -5.59 -15.32 -0.62
C LYS A 160 -6.97 -14.78 -0.97
N MET A 161 -7.28 -14.73 -2.25
CA MET A 161 -8.60 -14.33 -2.77
C MET A 161 -9.61 -15.48 -2.66
N LYS A 162 -10.90 -15.15 -2.53
CA LYS A 162 -12.02 -16.13 -2.55
C LYS A 162 -12.27 -16.76 -3.92
#